data_AF-A0A4Q3C9L3-F1
#
_entry.id   AF-A0A4Q3C9L3-F1
#
_cell.length_a   1.000
_cell.length_b   1.000
_cell.length_c   1.000
_cell.angle_alpha   90.00
_cell.angle_beta   90.00
_cell.angle_gamma   90.00
#
_symmetry.space_group_name_H-M   'P 1'
#
loop_
_entity.id
_entity.type
_entity.pdbx_description
1 polymer ?
#
loop_
_entity_poly.entity_id
_entity_poly.type
_entity_poly.pdbx_seq_one_letter_code
_entity_poly.pdbx_strand_id
1 'polypeptide(L)'
;FSQLTLAQTLPVLKQNFTEVIDVKVDDNQFVVVQGIDADGKDTTAYVNAGTGKILGTPQKESEFFQWVTTLHRSLFLHEAGRIFMGIISFLLFLIAVSGTVLVLQRQKGIKRFFNKIVKENFSQYYHVVLGRLQLIPIIIIAGTGTWLTLTKFVGGDEVKVKHTIDFDNLKSEPQKKLADFAVFKNTKLADVQSIEFPFSEDVEDYFTLKLTDREVVVNQITGEVLSEVQYPTKQLFTTLSLNLHTGRTNIVWAIVLAIASANILFFIYSGFVITLKRRKNRIKNKFKVDESRFVILVGSENGSTFRFADAIHQQLLKNGQKSFMAELNSYNVFDNAEHIIVFAATYGLGDAPTNASKFINLLKKYPQFRKNSCRGRFNWWQCTQLLCRNCRCNKQR
;
A
#
# COMPACT_ATOMS: atom_id res chain seq x y z
N PHE A 1 -28.48 -16.77 -2.39
CA PHE A 1 -27.57 -16.70 -1.22
C PHE A 1 -27.98 -15.58 -0.27
N SER A 2 -27.86 -14.30 -0.65
CA SER A 2 -28.08 -13.13 0.24
C SER A 2 -29.48 -12.96 0.87
N GLN A 3 -30.49 -13.65 0.35
CA GLN A 3 -31.86 -13.63 0.87
C GLN A 3 -32.23 -14.89 1.66
N LEU A 4 -31.38 -15.92 1.64
CA LEU A 4 -31.65 -17.17 2.36
C LEU A 4 -31.39 -16.99 3.84
N THR A 5 -32.26 -17.56 4.66
CA THR A 5 -32.11 -17.59 6.12
C THR A 5 -31.62 -18.96 6.59
N LEU A 6 -31.12 -19.00 7.82
CA LEU A 6 -30.73 -20.27 8.45
C LEU A 6 -31.91 -21.22 8.60
N ALA A 7 -33.11 -20.68 8.86
CA ALA A 7 -34.34 -21.47 8.98
C ALA A 7 -34.70 -22.20 7.67
N GLN A 8 -34.28 -21.68 6.52
CA GLN A 8 -34.48 -22.33 5.22
C GLN A 8 -33.35 -23.32 4.91
N THR A 9 -32.13 -22.98 5.31
CA THR A 9 -30.92 -23.74 4.93
C THR A 9 -30.72 -24.97 5.80
N LEU A 10 -30.74 -24.81 7.13
CA LEU A 10 -30.35 -25.88 8.07
C LEU A 10 -31.24 -27.13 8.01
N PRO A 11 -32.59 -27.04 7.87
CA PRO A 11 -33.42 -28.23 7.75
C PRO A 11 -33.10 -29.04 6.48
N VAL A 12 -32.79 -28.36 5.38
CA VAL A 12 -32.45 -29.00 4.11
C VAL A 12 -31.10 -29.70 4.19
N LEU A 13 -30.14 -29.12 4.95
CA LEU A 13 -28.86 -29.78 5.21
C LEU A 13 -29.04 -31.04 6.07
N LYS A 14 -29.81 -30.98 7.17
CA LYS A 14 -30.10 -32.16 8.01
C LYS A 14 -30.87 -33.29 7.27
N GLN A 15 -31.52 -32.99 6.15
CA GLN A 15 -32.19 -34.01 5.33
C GLN A 15 -31.24 -34.74 4.37
N ASN A 16 -30.15 -34.10 3.96
CA ASN A 16 -29.22 -34.65 2.96
C ASN A 16 -27.95 -35.26 3.57
N PHE A 17 -27.69 -35.03 4.85
CA PHE A 17 -26.55 -35.57 5.60
C PHE A 17 -27.07 -36.35 6.81
N THR A 18 -26.41 -37.47 7.12
CA THR A 18 -26.74 -38.30 8.29
C THR A 18 -26.42 -37.55 9.57
N GLU A 19 -25.27 -36.86 9.58
CA GLU A 19 -24.82 -36.01 10.67
C GLU A 19 -24.13 -34.77 10.11
N VAL A 20 -24.41 -33.61 10.70
CA VAL A 20 -23.77 -32.34 10.34
C VAL A 20 -23.05 -31.82 11.56
N ILE A 21 -21.72 -31.66 11.45
CA ILE A 21 -20.86 -31.23 12.55
C ILE A 21 -20.63 -29.72 12.47
N ASP A 22 -20.27 -29.23 11.28
CA ASP A 22 -19.92 -27.82 11.06
C ASP A 22 -20.42 -27.38 9.68
N VAL A 23 -20.99 -26.18 9.62
CA VAL A 23 -21.38 -25.51 8.37
C VAL A 23 -20.64 -24.18 8.28
N LYS A 24 -19.75 -24.04 7.30
CA LYS A 24 -18.97 -22.82 7.05
C LYS A 24 -19.45 -22.12 5.80
N VAL A 25 -19.43 -20.80 5.83
CA VAL A 25 -19.58 -19.97 4.63
C VAL A 25 -18.20 -19.46 4.27
N ASP A 26 -17.71 -19.81 3.09
CA ASP A 26 -16.41 -19.34 2.61
C ASP A 26 -16.48 -17.86 2.16
N ASP A 27 -15.30 -17.25 1.94
CA ASP A 27 -15.20 -15.84 1.53
C ASP A 27 -15.88 -15.56 0.16
N ASN A 28 -16.16 -16.60 -0.62
CA ASN A 28 -16.82 -16.55 -1.93
C ASN A 28 -18.33 -16.85 -1.84
N GLN A 29 -18.90 -16.93 -0.64
CA GLN A 29 -20.31 -17.21 -0.38
C GLN A 29 -20.77 -18.63 -0.77
N PHE A 30 -19.85 -19.60 -0.80
CA PHE A 30 -20.20 -21.01 -0.87
C PHE A 30 -20.36 -21.59 0.53
N VAL A 31 -21.32 -22.51 0.67
CA VAL A 31 -21.54 -23.24 1.92
C VAL A 31 -20.75 -24.55 1.86
N VAL A 32 -19.89 -24.75 2.86
CA VAL A 32 -19.11 -25.97 3.08
C VAL A 32 -19.69 -26.67 4.29
N VAL A 33 -20.10 -27.92 4.13
CA VAL A 33 -20.59 -28.77 5.21
C VAL A 33 -19.51 -29.80 5.52
N GLN A 34 -19.22 -29.96 6.80
CA GLN A 34 -18.43 -31.06 7.34
C GLN A 34 -19.36 -31.95 8.17
N GLY A 35 -19.37 -33.24 7.85
CA GLY A 35 -20.26 -34.19 8.50
C GLY A 35 -20.13 -35.60 7.92
N ILE A 36 -21.12 -36.43 8.20
CA ILE A 36 -21.20 -37.82 7.74
C ILE A 36 -22.25 -37.91 6.64
N ASP A 37 -21.87 -38.43 5.48
CA ASP A 37 -22.81 -38.65 4.37
C ASP A 37 -23.76 -39.83 4.61
N ALA A 38 -24.68 -40.07 3.68
CA ALA A 38 -25.63 -41.18 3.75
C ALA A 38 -24.94 -42.57 3.75
N ASP A 39 -23.70 -42.65 3.28
CA ASP A 39 -22.90 -43.88 3.21
C ASP A 39 -22.05 -44.08 4.47
N GLY A 40 -22.18 -43.21 5.48
CA GLY A 40 -21.47 -43.31 6.75
C GLY A 40 -20.01 -42.84 6.70
N LYS A 41 -19.62 -42.07 5.66
CA LYS A 41 -18.25 -41.59 5.48
C LYS A 41 -18.12 -40.12 5.88
N ASP A 42 -17.01 -39.80 6.55
CA ASP A 42 -16.60 -38.42 6.79
C ASP A 42 -16.42 -37.68 5.47
N THR A 43 -17.21 -36.63 5.29
CA THR A 43 -17.22 -35.82 4.07
C THR A 43 -17.15 -34.34 4.41
N THR A 44 -16.37 -33.63 3.59
CA THR A 44 -16.36 -32.18 3.54
C THR A 44 -16.75 -31.79 2.14
N ALA A 45 -17.89 -31.13 1.98
CA ALA A 45 -18.50 -30.91 0.68
C ALA A 45 -19.04 -29.49 0.53
N TYR A 46 -18.87 -28.92 -0.67
CA TYR A 46 -19.62 -27.75 -1.09
C TYR A 46 -21.07 -28.14 -1.33
N VAL A 47 -22.00 -27.37 -0.79
CA VAL A 47 -23.44 -27.65 -0.91
C VAL A 47 -24.20 -26.42 -1.40
N ASN A 48 -25.27 -26.67 -2.14
CA ASN A 48 -26.24 -25.63 -2.45
C ASN A 48 -27.08 -25.35 -1.20
N ALA A 49 -26.97 -24.14 -0.65
CA ALA A 49 -27.69 -23.77 0.58
C ALA A 49 -29.23 -23.86 0.49
N GLY A 50 -29.81 -23.71 -0.70
CA GLY A 50 -31.26 -23.77 -0.88
C GLY A 50 -31.80 -25.19 -1.07
N THR A 51 -31.00 -26.10 -1.63
CA THR A 51 -31.44 -27.47 -1.97
C THR A 51 -30.71 -28.57 -1.22
N GLY A 52 -29.63 -28.25 -0.50
CA GLY A 52 -28.74 -29.19 0.20
C GLY A 52 -27.98 -30.15 -0.70
N LYS A 53 -28.03 -29.95 -2.03
CA LYS A 53 -27.33 -30.82 -2.99
C LYS A 53 -25.83 -30.58 -2.91
N ILE A 54 -25.08 -31.67 -2.88
CA ILE A 54 -23.62 -31.66 -2.96
C ILE A 54 -23.21 -31.17 -4.37
N LEU A 55 -22.36 -30.14 -4.40
CA LEU A 55 -21.81 -29.53 -5.61
C LEU A 55 -20.40 -30.06 -5.92
N GLY A 56 -19.68 -30.55 -4.91
CA GLY A 56 -18.33 -31.09 -5.05
C GLY A 56 -17.59 -31.08 -3.72
N THR A 57 -16.34 -31.53 -3.71
CA THR A 57 -15.48 -31.50 -2.52
C THR A 57 -14.50 -30.32 -2.59
N PRO A 58 -14.23 -29.63 -1.45
CA PRO A 58 -13.20 -28.59 -1.41
C PRO A 58 -11.83 -29.17 -1.75
N GLN A 59 -11.16 -28.55 -2.73
CA GLN A 59 -9.81 -28.94 -3.09
C GLN A 59 -8.81 -28.42 -2.06
N LYS A 60 -7.78 -29.21 -1.79
CA LYS A 60 -6.65 -28.79 -0.95
C LYS A 60 -5.91 -27.64 -1.65
N GLU A 61 -5.45 -26.66 -0.87
CA GLU A 61 -4.59 -25.60 -1.39
C GLU A 61 -3.37 -26.20 -2.11
N SER A 62 -3.03 -25.65 -3.27
CA SER A 62 -1.85 -26.07 -4.03
C SER A 62 -0.56 -25.75 -3.27
N GLU A 63 0.42 -26.64 -3.38
CA GLU A 63 1.74 -26.50 -2.78
C GLU A 63 2.43 -25.18 -3.17
N PHE A 64 2.21 -24.71 -4.40
CA PHE A 64 2.75 -23.43 -4.85
C PHE A 64 2.19 -22.25 -4.04
N PHE A 65 0.88 -22.22 -3.79
CA PHE A 65 0.27 -21.16 -2.98
C PHE A 65 0.72 -21.20 -1.52
N GLN A 66 0.87 -22.40 -0.95
CA GLN A 66 1.41 -22.57 0.40
C GLN A 66 2.86 -22.07 0.50
N TRP A 67 3.67 -22.40 -0.51
CA TRP A 67 5.06 -21.94 -0.61
C TRP A 67 5.16 -20.42 -0.71
N VAL A 68 4.41 -19.80 -1.63
CA VAL A 68 4.39 -18.33 -1.80
C VAL A 68 3.86 -17.63 -0.55
N THR A 69 2.81 -18.17 0.08
CA THR A 69 2.24 -17.60 1.31
C THR A 69 3.24 -17.67 2.47
N THR A 70 3.99 -18.77 2.58
CA THR A 70 5.04 -18.91 3.59
C THR A 70 6.19 -17.93 3.34
N LEU A 71 6.66 -17.82 2.10
CA LEU A 71 7.67 -16.83 1.71
C LEU A 71 7.20 -15.40 2.04
N HIS A 72 5.98 -15.04 1.65
CA HIS A 72 5.43 -13.70 1.86
C HIS A 72 5.21 -13.35 3.33
N ARG A 73 4.76 -14.31 4.15
CA ARG A 73 4.44 -14.05 5.57
C ARG A 73 5.65 -14.13 6.48
N SER A 74 6.64 -14.98 6.17
CA SER A 74 7.74 -15.27 7.07
C SER A 74 9.09 -15.46 6.42
N LEU A 75 9.24 -15.31 5.10
CA LEU A 75 10.51 -15.55 4.39
C LEU A 75 11.14 -16.92 4.67
N PHE A 76 10.34 -17.92 5.09
CA PHE A 76 10.80 -19.20 5.65
C PHE A 76 11.62 -19.12 6.95
N LEU A 77 11.64 -17.97 7.62
CA LEU A 77 12.34 -17.69 8.88
C LEU A 77 11.40 -17.68 10.10
N HIS A 78 10.23 -18.31 9.98
CA HIS A 78 9.21 -18.40 11.04
C HIS A 78 8.92 -17.05 11.73
N GLU A 79 9.22 -16.91 13.02
CA GLU A 79 8.92 -15.73 13.80
C GLU A 79 9.78 -14.52 13.44
N ALA A 80 11.10 -14.71 13.28
CA ALA A 80 12.01 -13.65 12.87
C ALA A 80 11.58 -13.05 11.52
N GLY A 81 11.22 -13.91 10.57
CA GLY A 81 10.74 -13.44 9.27
C GLY A 81 9.41 -12.70 9.31
N ARG A 82 8.48 -13.09 10.21
CA ARG A 82 7.24 -12.32 10.44
C ARG A 82 7.55 -10.91 10.95
N ILE A 83 8.52 -10.76 11.85
CA ILE A 83 8.97 -9.45 12.33
C ILE A 83 9.57 -8.63 11.19
N PHE A 84 10.47 -9.22 10.39
CA PHE A 84 11.05 -8.54 9.22
C PHE A 84 9.99 -8.08 8.22
N MET A 85 9.01 -8.93 7.90
CA MET A 85 7.92 -8.56 6.99
C MET A 85 7.05 -7.44 7.56
N GLY A 86 6.82 -7.42 8.87
CA GLY A 86 6.14 -6.30 9.55
C GLY A 86 6.89 -4.97 9.39
N ILE A 87 8.21 -4.98 9.63
CA ILE A 87 9.07 -3.80 9.45
C ILE A 87 9.07 -3.35 7.99
N ILE A 88 9.21 -4.27 7.03
CA ILE A 88 9.19 -3.97 5.59
C ILE A 88 7.85 -3.34 5.19
N SER A 89 6.72 -3.90 5.65
CA SER A 89 5.39 -3.35 5.38
C SER A 89 5.25 -1.94 5.95
N PHE A 90 5.75 -1.71 7.17
CA PHE A 90 5.72 -0.39 7.80
C PHE A 90 6.60 0.63 7.06
N LEU A 91 7.80 0.24 6.64
CA LEU A 91 8.67 1.10 5.83
C LEU A 91 8.03 1.42 4.47
N LEU A 92 7.38 0.44 3.82
CA LEU A 92 6.64 0.67 2.59
C LEU A 92 5.50 1.67 2.80
N PHE A 93 4.77 1.57 3.92
CA PHE A 93 3.74 2.53 4.29
C PHE A 93 4.30 3.95 4.44
N LEU A 94 5.43 4.12 5.15
CA LEU A 94 6.10 5.42 5.29
C LEU A 94 6.61 5.97 3.95
N ILE A 95 7.12 5.12 3.07
CA ILE A 95 7.54 5.51 1.72
C ILE A 95 6.34 5.98 0.89
N ALA A 96 5.19 5.29 0.98
CA ALA A 96 3.98 5.69 0.29
C ALA A 96 3.42 7.04 0.80
N VAL A 97 3.40 7.24 2.12
CA VAL A 97 2.98 8.50 2.74
C VAL A 97 3.93 9.65 2.37
N SER A 98 5.24 9.45 2.48
CA SER A 98 6.23 10.47 2.10
C SER A 98 6.19 10.78 0.60
N GLY A 99 6.01 9.76 -0.27
CA GLY A 99 5.80 9.94 -1.70
C GLY A 99 4.58 10.81 -2.01
N THR A 100 3.48 10.64 -1.26
CA THR A 100 2.29 11.50 -1.34
C THR A 100 2.63 12.95 -1.08
N VAL A 101 3.37 13.22 0.01
CA VAL A 101 3.79 14.58 0.39
C VAL A 101 4.66 15.20 -0.69
N LEU A 102 5.62 14.46 -1.26
CA LEU A 102 6.49 14.96 -2.33
C LEU A 102 5.70 15.30 -3.61
N VAL A 103 4.70 14.50 -3.97
CA VAL A 103 3.82 14.80 -5.11
C VAL A 103 3.00 16.06 -4.86
N LEU A 104 2.46 16.22 -3.65
CA LEU A 104 1.69 17.42 -3.26
C LEU A 104 2.55 18.69 -3.29
N GLN A 105 3.78 18.61 -2.80
CA GLN A 105 4.76 19.70 -2.87
C GLN A 105 5.07 20.06 -4.32
N ARG A 106 5.32 19.06 -5.18
CA ARG A 106 5.63 19.28 -6.60
C ARG A 106 4.49 19.97 -7.36
N GLN A 107 3.23 19.70 -7.01
CA GLN A 107 2.05 20.28 -7.66
C GLN A 107 1.50 21.56 -6.96
N LYS A 108 2.13 21.99 -5.86
CA LYS A 108 1.69 23.11 -5.02
C LYS A 108 0.21 23.02 -4.63
N GLY A 109 -0.23 21.84 -4.19
CA GLY A 109 -1.56 21.66 -3.58
C GLY A 109 -2.40 20.53 -4.14
N ILE A 110 -3.41 20.13 -3.35
CA ILE A 110 -4.28 18.97 -3.57
C ILE A 110 -5.13 19.12 -4.83
N LYS A 111 -5.65 20.32 -5.10
CA LYS A 111 -6.50 20.59 -6.29
C LYS A 111 -5.78 20.35 -7.63
N ARG A 112 -4.44 20.41 -7.64
CA ARG A 112 -3.60 20.23 -8.82
C ARG A 112 -2.93 18.86 -8.87
N PHE A 113 -3.29 17.95 -7.96
CA PHE A 113 -2.74 16.60 -7.90
C PHE A 113 -2.89 15.88 -9.25
N PHE A 114 -3.97 16.16 -10.01
CA PHE A 114 -4.25 15.54 -11.30
C PHE A 114 -3.73 16.28 -12.54
N ASN A 115 -3.02 17.39 -12.40
CA ASN A 115 -2.51 18.16 -13.55
C ASN A 115 -1.48 17.39 -14.39
N LYS A 116 -1.32 17.83 -15.65
CA LYS A 116 -0.40 17.23 -16.64
C LYS A 116 1.05 17.33 -16.15
N ILE A 117 1.75 16.20 -16.18
CA ILE A 117 3.17 16.11 -15.81
C ILE A 117 4.02 16.31 -17.07
N VAL A 118 5.04 17.16 -16.99
CA VAL A 118 6.01 17.34 -18.09
C VAL A 118 6.87 16.07 -18.21
N LYS A 119 6.96 15.51 -19.41
CA LYS A 119 7.71 14.29 -19.69
C LYS A 119 9.21 14.59 -19.77
N GLU A 120 9.91 14.43 -18.65
CA GLU A 120 11.37 14.62 -18.60
C GLU A 120 12.14 13.35 -19.00
N ASN A 121 11.78 12.19 -18.43
CA ASN A 121 12.43 10.90 -18.66
C ASN A 121 11.42 9.76 -18.45
N PHE A 122 11.52 8.66 -19.18
CA PHE A 122 10.61 7.50 -19.09
C PHE A 122 10.43 7.03 -17.64
N SER A 123 11.53 6.67 -16.96
CA SER A 123 11.47 6.13 -15.59
C SER A 123 10.84 7.11 -14.60
N GLN A 124 11.15 8.40 -14.71
CA GLN A 124 10.65 9.43 -13.79
C GLN A 124 9.19 9.78 -14.06
N TYR A 125 8.82 9.88 -15.34
CA TYR A 125 7.46 10.17 -15.73
C TYR A 125 6.52 9.07 -15.25
N TYR A 126 6.82 7.81 -15.59
CA TYR A 126 5.97 6.68 -15.18
C TYR A 126 6.03 6.42 -13.67
N HIS A 127 7.15 6.66 -12.99
CA HIS A 127 7.22 6.57 -11.53
C HIS A 127 6.22 7.51 -10.85
N VAL A 128 6.09 8.75 -11.33
CA VAL A 128 5.15 9.72 -10.75
C VAL A 128 3.72 9.46 -11.19
N VAL A 129 3.48 9.12 -12.46
CA VAL A 129 2.14 8.86 -13.00
C VAL A 129 1.52 7.61 -12.35
N LEU A 130 2.24 6.48 -12.35
CA LEU A 130 1.78 5.25 -11.73
C LEU A 130 1.72 5.42 -10.21
N GLY A 131 2.66 6.18 -9.62
CA GLY A 131 2.66 6.49 -8.19
C GLY A 131 1.38 7.17 -7.75
N ARG A 132 0.86 8.12 -8.54
CA ARG A 132 -0.43 8.76 -8.28
C ARG A 132 -1.61 7.81 -8.43
N LEU A 133 -1.62 6.99 -9.49
CA LEU A 133 -2.73 6.10 -9.80
C LEU A 133 -2.89 5.00 -8.73
N GLN A 134 -1.77 4.44 -8.28
CA GLN A 134 -1.73 3.28 -7.39
C GLN A 134 -1.52 3.66 -5.93
N LEU A 135 -1.54 4.96 -5.61
CA LEU A 135 -1.25 5.44 -4.27
C LEU A 135 -2.20 4.85 -3.23
N ILE A 136 -3.51 4.92 -3.50
CA ILE A 136 -4.54 4.46 -2.57
C ILE A 136 -4.43 2.95 -2.33
N PRO A 137 -4.39 2.08 -3.38
CA PRO A 137 -4.16 0.66 -3.17
C PRO A 137 -2.89 0.34 -2.38
N ILE A 138 -1.76 1.01 -2.67
CA ILE A 138 -0.49 0.73 -2.00
C ILE A 138 -0.53 1.14 -0.53
N ILE A 139 -1.13 2.28 -0.19
CA ILE A 139 -1.34 2.70 1.20
C ILE A 139 -2.20 1.69 1.94
N ILE A 140 -3.28 1.19 1.31
CA ILE A 140 -4.15 0.18 1.92
C ILE A 140 -3.37 -1.12 2.14
N ILE A 141 -2.67 -1.65 1.13
CA ILE A 141 -1.88 -2.89 1.24
C ILE A 141 -0.84 -2.77 2.35
N ALA A 142 -0.04 -1.71 2.33
CA ALA A 142 1.04 -1.52 3.30
C ALA A 142 0.51 -1.27 4.72
N GLY A 143 -0.55 -0.46 4.86
CA GLY A 143 -1.17 -0.17 6.15
C GLY A 143 -1.84 -1.39 6.77
N THR A 144 -2.59 -2.16 5.97
CA THR A 144 -3.24 -3.40 6.42
C THR A 144 -2.22 -4.50 6.74
N GLY A 145 -1.15 -4.64 5.96
CA GLY A 145 -0.06 -5.58 6.26
C GLY A 145 0.69 -5.22 7.54
N THR A 146 0.89 -3.93 7.81
CA THR A 146 1.45 -3.44 9.07
C THR A 146 0.52 -3.74 10.23
N TRP A 147 -0.78 -3.46 10.09
CA TRP A 147 -1.79 -3.73 11.13
C TRP A 147 -1.83 -5.21 11.49
N LEU A 148 -1.92 -6.11 10.51
CA LEU A 148 -1.96 -7.57 10.73
C LEU A 148 -0.73 -8.09 11.48
N THR A 149 0.44 -7.53 11.17
CA THR A 149 1.67 -7.91 11.88
C THR A 149 1.68 -7.34 13.29
N LEU A 150 1.28 -6.08 13.45
CA LEU A 150 1.22 -5.40 14.75
C LEU A 150 0.27 -6.11 15.71
N THR A 151 -0.93 -6.49 15.27
CA THR A 151 -1.90 -7.20 16.11
C THR A 151 -1.40 -8.56 16.56
N LYS A 152 -0.56 -9.22 15.75
CA LYS A 152 0.01 -10.52 16.09
C LYS A 152 1.09 -10.45 17.17
N PHE A 153 1.88 -9.38 17.22
CA PHE A 153 3.02 -9.25 18.15
C PHE A 153 2.76 -8.33 19.34
N VAL A 154 2.01 -7.24 19.14
CA VAL A 154 1.73 -6.21 20.15
C VAL A 154 0.30 -6.33 20.67
N GLY A 155 -0.58 -7.01 19.93
CA GLY A 155 -1.99 -7.09 20.26
C GLY A 155 -2.35 -7.96 21.48
N GLY A 156 -1.43 -8.68 22.10
CA GLY A 156 -1.79 -9.64 23.15
C GLY A 156 -2.55 -10.86 22.60
N ASP A 157 -3.00 -11.73 23.50
CA ASP A 157 -3.65 -12.99 23.15
C ASP A 157 -4.91 -12.78 22.30
N GLU A 158 -5.21 -13.75 21.43
CA GLU A 158 -6.49 -13.83 20.72
C GLU A 158 -7.62 -13.70 21.75
N VAL A 159 -8.52 -12.73 21.55
CA VAL A 159 -9.71 -12.59 22.39
C VAL A 159 -10.58 -13.81 22.11
N LYS A 160 -10.37 -14.89 22.86
CA LYS A 160 -11.26 -16.03 22.85
C LYS A 160 -12.59 -15.55 23.42
N VAL A 161 -13.62 -15.57 22.59
CA VAL A 161 -14.98 -15.30 23.04
C VAL A 161 -15.31 -16.33 24.10
N LYS A 162 -15.59 -15.86 25.32
CA LYS A 162 -16.03 -16.71 26.42
C LYS A 162 -17.53 -16.51 26.58
N HIS A 163 -18.27 -17.56 26.30
CA HIS A 163 -19.68 -17.61 26.63
C HIS A 163 -19.85 -17.99 28.09
N THR A 164 -20.76 -17.31 28.77
CA THR A 164 -21.26 -17.71 30.08
C THR A 164 -22.66 -18.25 29.86
N ILE A 165 -22.84 -19.55 30.10
CA ILE A 165 -24.11 -20.25 29.93
C ILE A 165 -24.54 -20.70 31.32
N ASP A 166 -25.79 -20.44 31.65
CA ASP A 166 -26.41 -20.90 32.88
C ASP A 166 -27.00 -22.29 32.63
N PHE A 167 -26.22 -23.32 32.95
CA PHE A 167 -26.60 -24.72 32.74
C PHE A 167 -27.77 -25.14 33.65
N ASP A 168 -27.92 -24.51 34.82
CA ASP A 168 -28.96 -24.88 35.79
C ASP A 168 -30.37 -24.46 35.35
N ASN A 169 -30.47 -23.48 34.44
CA ASN A 169 -31.73 -22.92 33.94
C ASN A 169 -32.05 -23.29 32.48
N LEU A 170 -31.40 -24.33 31.94
CA LEU A 170 -31.69 -24.78 30.57
C LEU A 170 -33.09 -25.40 30.48
N LYS A 171 -33.84 -25.02 29.44
CA LYS A 171 -35.18 -25.53 29.18
C LYS A 171 -35.15 -26.58 28.09
N SER A 172 -35.88 -27.68 28.33
CA SER A 172 -36.11 -28.75 27.36
C SER A 172 -37.47 -28.63 26.65
N GLU A 173 -38.31 -27.66 27.05
CA GLU A 173 -39.64 -27.46 26.48
C GLU A 173 -39.96 -25.97 26.27
N PRO A 174 -40.75 -25.61 25.25
CA PRO A 174 -41.30 -26.49 24.22
C PRO A 174 -40.25 -26.85 23.16
N GLN A 175 -40.23 -28.11 22.72
CA GLN A 175 -39.41 -28.55 21.58
C GLN A 175 -39.96 -27.94 20.29
N LYS A 176 -39.12 -27.17 19.60
CA LYS A 176 -39.45 -26.55 18.31
C LYS A 176 -38.64 -27.18 17.19
N LYS A 177 -39.16 -27.11 15.96
CA LYS A 177 -38.39 -27.47 14.77
C LYS A 177 -37.33 -26.39 14.49
N LEU A 178 -36.19 -26.77 13.91
CA LEU A 178 -35.13 -25.82 13.55
C LEU A 178 -35.64 -24.67 12.65
N ALA A 179 -36.55 -24.98 11.72
CA ALA A 179 -37.17 -23.99 10.86
C ALA A 179 -37.98 -22.93 11.62
N ASP A 180 -38.38 -23.23 12.87
CA ASP A 180 -39.21 -22.37 13.72
C ASP A 180 -38.44 -21.52 14.71
N PHE A 181 -37.12 -21.68 14.79
CA PHE A 181 -36.28 -20.90 15.69
C PHE A 181 -36.27 -19.43 15.22
N ALA A 182 -36.64 -18.52 16.12
CA ALA A 182 -36.73 -17.09 15.82
C ALA A 182 -35.38 -16.53 15.35
N VAL A 183 -34.29 -16.98 15.99
CA VAL A 183 -32.91 -16.62 15.61
C VAL A 183 -32.63 -17.04 14.17
N PHE A 184 -32.98 -18.26 13.79
CA PHE A 184 -32.69 -18.78 12.45
C PHE A 184 -33.55 -18.15 11.35
N LYS A 185 -34.76 -17.67 11.69
CA LYS A 185 -35.61 -16.90 10.78
C LYS A 185 -35.05 -15.50 10.52
N ASN A 186 -34.43 -14.89 11.53
CA ASN A 186 -33.92 -13.52 11.45
C ASN A 186 -32.48 -13.44 10.95
N THR A 187 -31.69 -14.50 11.09
CA THR A 187 -30.30 -14.55 10.64
C THR A 187 -30.22 -14.95 9.17
N LYS A 188 -29.63 -14.06 8.35
CA LYS A 188 -29.34 -14.34 6.94
C LYS A 188 -28.07 -15.15 6.81
N LEU A 189 -28.02 -16.01 5.81
CA LEU A 189 -26.85 -16.83 5.51
C LEU A 189 -25.62 -15.99 5.14
N ALA A 190 -25.82 -14.78 4.61
CA ALA A 190 -24.72 -13.87 4.25
C ALA A 190 -23.98 -13.28 5.46
N ASP A 191 -24.61 -13.30 6.64
CA ASP A 191 -24.03 -12.76 7.88
C ASP A 191 -23.33 -13.84 8.71
N VAL A 192 -23.33 -15.10 8.23
CA VAL A 192 -22.83 -16.28 8.93
C VAL A 192 -21.42 -16.60 8.44
N GLN A 193 -20.50 -16.87 9.36
CA GLN A 193 -19.16 -17.38 9.07
C GLN A 193 -19.09 -18.89 9.27
N SER A 194 -19.56 -19.37 10.43
CA SER A 194 -19.69 -20.79 10.70
C SER A 194 -20.81 -21.08 11.69
N ILE A 195 -21.30 -22.32 11.65
CA ILE A 195 -22.30 -22.87 12.57
C ILE A 195 -21.76 -24.20 13.04
N GLU A 196 -21.47 -24.28 14.33
CA GLU A 196 -21.10 -25.54 14.98
C GLU A 196 -22.39 -26.16 15.53
N PHE A 197 -22.62 -27.42 15.20
CA PHE A 197 -23.80 -28.16 15.63
C PHE A 197 -23.56 -28.78 17.02
N PRO A 198 -24.63 -28.99 17.81
CA PRO A 198 -24.52 -29.72 19.07
C PRO A 198 -23.98 -31.13 18.82
N PHE A 199 -23.14 -31.62 19.74
CA PHE A 199 -22.50 -32.93 19.62
C PHE A 199 -23.47 -34.09 19.89
N SER A 200 -24.39 -33.89 20.83
CA SER A 200 -25.42 -34.86 21.21
C SER A 200 -26.82 -34.24 21.21
N GLU A 201 -27.83 -35.05 21.50
CA GLU A 201 -29.22 -34.59 21.66
C GLU A 201 -29.50 -33.99 23.05
N ASP A 202 -28.49 -33.95 23.93
CA ASP A 202 -28.63 -33.46 25.30
C ASP A 202 -28.83 -31.94 25.35
N VAL A 203 -29.69 -31.48 26.28
CA VAL A 203 -30.07 -30.06 26.39
C VAL A 203 -28.87 -29.15 26.67
N GLU A 204 -27.82 -29.70 27.28
CA GLU A 204 -26.55 -29.03 27.58
C GLU A 204 -25.74 -28.69 26.33
N ASP A 205 -25.94 -29.44 25.24
CA ASP A 205 -25.32 -29.17 23.94
C ASP A 205 -26.14 -28.13 23.17
N TYR A 206 -25.44 -27.25 22.47
CA TYR A 206 -26.02 -26.07 21.83
C TYR A 206 -25.43 -25.82 20.45
N PHE A 207 -26.14 -25.02 19.66
CA PHE A 207 -25.58 -24.46 18.43
C PHE A 207 -24.69 -23.26 18.76
N THR A 208 -23.51 -23.19 18.14
CA THR A 208 -22.66 -22.00 18.19
C THR A 208 -22.63 -21.34 16.82
N LEU A 209 -23.24 -20.16 16.72
CA LEU A 209 -23.31 -19.37 15.50
C LEU A 209 -22.24 -18.29 15.56
N LYS A 210 -21.24 -18.40 14.69
CA LYS A 210 -20.25 -17.35 14.47
C LYS A 210 -20.72 -16.48 13.31
N LEU A 211 -21.17 -15.28 13.62
CA LEU A 211 -21.62 -14.29 12.65
C LEU A 211 -20.48 -13.32 12.31
N THR A 212 -20.73 -12.37 11.42
CA THR A 212 -19.71 -11.37 11.05
C THR A 212 -19.39 -10.36 12.16
N ASP A 213 -20.34 -10.08 13.04
CA ASP A 213 -20.27 -9.08 14.10
C ASP A 213 -20.18 -9.67 15.52
N ARG A 214 -20.64 -10.92 15.72
CA ARG A 214 -20.81 -11.52 17.05
C ARG A 214 -20.85 -13.05 17.01
N GLU A 215 -20.78 -13.65 18.20
CA GLU A 215 -21.08 -15.07 18.42
C GLU A 215 -22.37 -15.22 19.22
N VAL A 216 -23.22 -16.16 18.79
CA VAL A 216 -24.51 -16.44 19.42
C VAL A 216 -24.60 -17.93 19.72
N VAL A 217 -24.86 -18.26 20.98
CA VAL A 217 -25.14 -19.62 21.42
C VAL A 217 -26.65 -19.81 21.51
N VAL A 218 -27.17 -20.86 20.89
CA VAL A 218 -28.60 -21.13 20.78
C VAL A 218 -28.92 -22.52 21.30
N ASN A 219 -29.90 -22.61 22.20
CA ASN A 219 -30.40 -23.87 22.73
C ASN A 219 -30.95 -24.75 21.59
N GLN A 220 -30.53 -26.01 21.53
CA GLN A 220 -30.84 -26.88 20.41
C GLN A 220 -32.30 -27.37 20.35
N ILE A 221 -33.05 -27.26 21.46
CA ILE A 221 -34.43 -27.74 21.57
C ILE A 221 -35.44 -26.59 21.44
N THR A 222 -35.26 -25.51 22.21
CA THR A 222 -36.22 -24.41 22.30
C THR A 222 -35.96 -23.28 21.29
N GLY A 223 -34.71 -23.20 20.79
CA GLY A 223 -34.23 -22.11 19.95
C GLY A 223 -34.02 -20.78 20.69
N GLU A 224 -33.96 -20.81 22.04
CA GLU A 224 -33.64 -19.65 22.88
C GLU A 224 -32.15 -19.28 22.76
N VAL A 225 -31.85 -17.98 22.73
CA VAL A 225 -30.46 -17.49 22.76
C VAL A 225 -29.96 -17.61 24.20
N LEU A 226 -28.97 -18.47 24.42
CA LEU A 226 -28.37 -18.71 25.73
C LEU A 226 -27.29 -17.68 26.06
N SER A 227 -26.55 -17.25 25.04
CA SER A 227 -25.47 -16.26 25.20
C SER A 227 -25.25 -15.54 23.88
N GLU A 228 -24.97 -14.24 23.96
CA GLU A 228 -24.61 -13.42 22.82
C GLU A 228 -23.42 -12.55 23.20
N VAL A 229 -22.33 -12.64 22.43
CA VAL A 229 -21.11 -11.87 22.67
C VAL A 229 -20.69 -11.16 21.40
N GLN A 230 -20.66 -9.83 21.46
CA GLN A 230 -20.24 -8.97 20.36
C GLN A 230 -18.72 -8.99 20.20
N TYR A 231 -18.23 -9.01 18.96
CA TYR A 231 -16.79 -8.95 18.73
C TYR A 231 -16.23 -7.58 19.09
N PRO A 232 -15.06 -7.52 19.76
CA PRO A 232 -14.37 -6.26 20.00
C PRO A 232 -14.05 -5.56 18.67
N THR A 233 -14.09 -4.22 18.68
CA THR A 233 -13.77 -3.40 17.49
C THR A 233 -12.43 -3.76 16.87
N LYS A 234 -11.43 -4.10 17.69
CA LYS A 234 -10.12 -4.56 17.23
C LYS A 234 -10.19 -5.81 16.35
N GLN A 235 -11.04 -6.78 16.69
CA GLN A 235 -11.23 -8.00 15.90
C GLN A 235 -11.90 -7.68 14.57
N LEU A 236 -12.95 -6.83 14.58
CA LEU A 236 -13.60 -6.35 13.36
C LEU A 236 -12.62 -5.64 12.42
N PHE A 237 -11.77 -4.75 12.95
CA PHE A 237 -10.71 -4.10 12.17
C PHE A 237 -9.65 -5.09 11.66
N THR A 238 -9.31 -6.12 12.42
CA THR A 238 -8.37 -7.16 12.00
C THR A 238 -8.94 -7.98 10.84
N THR A 239 -10.21 -8.36 10.92
CA THR A 239 -10.93 -9.04 9.83
C THR A 239 -11.02 -8.15 8.58
N LEU A 240 -11.41 -6.88 8.75
CA LEU A 240 -11.45 -5.92 7.65
C LEU A 240 -10.06 -5.74 7.01
N SER A 241 -9.03 -5.60 7.83
CA SER A 241 -7.64 -5.48 7.39
C SER A 241 -7.21 -6.71 6.58
N LEU A 242 -7.53 -7.92 7.06
CA LEU A 242 -7.24 -9.16 6.34
C LEU A 242 -7.94 -9.22 4.98
N ASN A 243 -9.22 -8.84 4.94
CA ASN A 243 -10.02 -8.84 3.71
C ASN A 243 -9.49 -7.82 2.70
N LEU A 244 -9.15 -6.61 3.15
CA LEU A 244 -8.56 -5.57 2.31
C LEU A 244 -7.14 -5.91 1.85
N HIS A 245 -6.34 -6.61 2.66
CA HIS A 245 -4.98 -6.98 2.32
C HIS A 245 -4.93 -8.12 1.29
N THR A 246 -5.81 -9.11 1.43
CA THR A 246 -5.80 -10.32 0.60
C THR A 246 -6.72 -10.25 -0.61
N GLY A 247 -7.76 -9.41 -0.56
CA GLY A 247 -8.77 -9.31 -1.62
C GLY A 247 -9.69 -10.52 -1.73
N ARG A 248 -9.66 -11.44 -0.76
CA ARG A 248 -10.39 -12.72 -0.80
C ARG A 248 -11.92 -12.59 -0.91
N THR A 249 -12.49 -11.45 -0.51
CA THR A 249 -13.94 -11.23 -0.50
C THR A 249 -14.46 -10.53 -1.76
N ASN A 250 -13.58 -9.99 -2.62
CA ASN A 250 -14.01 -9.22 -3.79
C ASN A 250 -13.00 -9.32 -4.94
N ILE A 251 -13.42 -9.94 -6.04
CA ILE A 251 -12.57 -10.16 -7.21
C ILE A 251 -12.07 -8.86 -7.87
N VAL A 252 -12.90 -7.82 -7.91
CA VAL A 252 -12.50 -6.52 -8.47
C VAL A 252 -11.39 -5.92 -7.62
N TRP A 253 -11.54 -5.99 -6.30
CA TRP A 253 -10.49 -5.56 -5.37
C TRP A 253 -9.22 -6.41 -5.52
N ALA A 254 -9.33 -7.74 -5.65
CA ALA A 254 -8.19 -8.62 -5.90
C ALA A 254 -7.42 -8.25 -7.18
N ILE A 255 -8.12 -7.88 -8.26
CA ILE A 255 -7.48 -7.39 -9.50
C ILE A 255 -6.74 -6.07 -9.26
N VAL A 256 -7.34 -5.14 -8.51
CA VAL A 256 -6.68 -3.87 -8.12
C VAL A 256 -5.42 -4.16 -7.31
N LEU A 257 -5.47 -5.08 -6.34
CA LEU A 257 -4.31 -5.50 -5.55
C LEU A 257 -3.21 -6.15 -6.41
N ALA A 258 -3.58 -6.96 -7.40
CA ALA A 258 -2.63 -7.59 -8.33
C ALA A 258 -1.91 -6.53 -9.17
N ILE A 259 -2.64 -5.55 -9.70
CA ILE A 259 -2.07 -4.42 -10.45
C ILE A 259 -1.17 -3.58 -9.54
N ALA A 260 -1.59 -3.29 -8.32
CA ALA A 260 -0.79 -2.54 -7.35
C ALA A 260 0.52 -3.29 -7.02
N SER A 261 0.46 -4.60 -6.80
CA SER A 261 1.63 -5.46 -6.54
C SER A 261 2.62 -5.45 -7.71
N ALA A 262 2.12 -5.57 -8.95
CA ALA A 262 2.97 -5.43 -10.14
C ALA A 262 3.62 -4.04 -10.25
N ASN A 263 2.90 -2.98 -9.88
CA ASN A 263 3.43 -1.61 -9.86
C ASN A 263 4.51 -1.40 -8.79
N ILE A 264 4.44 -2.08 -7.65
CA ILE A 264 5.50 -2.03 -6.63
C ILE A 264 6.83 -2.52 -7.21
N LEU A 265 6.83 -3.59 -8.00
CA LEU A 265 8.05 -4.07 -8.70
C LEU A 265 8.62 -2.99 -9.63
N PHE A 266 7.75 -2.29 -10.36
CA PHE A 266 8.16 -1.15 -11.18
C PHE A 266 8.73 0.01 -10.33
N PHE A 267 8.17 0.31 -9.15
CA PHE A 267 8.70 1.35 -8.27
C PHE A 267 10.08 1.00 -7.71
N ILE A 268 10.31 -0.26 -7.37
CA ILE A 268 11.64 -0.75 -6.99
C ILE A 268 12.62 -0.48 -8.14
N TYR A 269 12.32 -0.98 -9.34
CA TYR A 269 13.16 -0.78 -10.53
C TYR A 269 13.41 0.70 -10.84
N SER A 270 12.36 1.50 -10.98
CA SER A 270 12.45 2.91 -11.35
C SER A 270 13.15 3.74 -10.28
N GLY A 271 12.93 3.44 -9.00
CA GLY A 271 13.64 4.08 -7.88
C GLY A 271 15.16 3.85 -7.94
N PHE A 272 15.61 2.63 -8.21
CA PHE A 272 17.03 2.33 -8.42
C PHE A 272 17.59 3.05 -9.66
N VAL A 273 16.88 3.02 -10.79
CA VAL A 273 17.32 3.70 -12.02
C VAL A 273 17.48 5.21 -11.80
N ILE A 274 16.53 5.84 -11.11
CA ILE A 274 16.59 7.28 -10.77
C ILE A 274 17.79 7.56 -9.86
N THR A 275 17.98 6.74 -8.83
CA THR A 275 19.08 6.91 -7.87
C THR A 275 20.46 6.76 -8.53
N LEU A 276 20.63 5.74 -9.37
CA LEU A 276 21.88 5.50 -10.10
C LEU A 276 22.17 6.62 -11.12
N LYS A 277 21.14 7.09 -11.84
CA LYS A 277 21.27 8.25 -12.75
C LYS A 277 21.69 9.52 -11.99
N ARG A 278 21.16 9.75 -10.79
CA ARG A 278 21.55 10.90 -9.96
C ARG A 278 22.99 10.78 -9.47
N ARG A 279 23.43 9.59 -9.05
CA ARG A 279 24.81 9.34 -8.58
C ARG A 279 25.86 9.47 -9.69
N LYS A 280 25.52 9.20 -10.95
CA LYS A 280 26.47 9.28 -12.08
C LYS A 280 26.98 10.69 -12.37
N ASN A 281 26.17 11.73 -12.10
CA ASN A 281 26.49 13.11 -12.49
C ASN A 281 27.35 13.85 -11.43
N ARG A 282 28.34 13.18 -10.84
CA ARG A 282 29.28 13.86 -9.93
C ARG A 282 30.17 14.81 -10.73
N ILE A 283 30.23 16.05 -10.27
CA ILE A 283 31.11 17.08 -10.82
C ILE A 283 32.56 16.64 -10.66
N LYS A 284 33.34 16.66 -11.74
CA LYS A 284 34.79 16.41 -11.73
C LYS A 284 35.50 17.64 -12.26
N ASN A 285 36.28 18.30 -11.41
CA ASN A 285 37.05 19.49 -11.78
C ASN A 285 38.53 19.13 -11.90
N LYS A 286 39.16 19.52 -13.01
CA LYS A 286 40.60 19.38 -13.22
C LYS A 286 41.40 20.49 -12.55
N PHE A 287 40.85 21.70 -12.49
CA PHE A 287 41.47 22.88 -11.93
C PHE A 287 40.70 23.37 -10.70
N LYS A 288 41.38 24.09 -9.80
CA LYS A 288 40.73 24.77 -8.68
C LYS A 288 39.96 25.99 -9.17
N VAL A 289 39.01 26.46 -8.35
CA VAL A 289 38.19 27.62 -8.68
C VAL A 289 39.03 28.88 -8.90
N ASP A 290 40.08 29.08 -8.10
CA ASP A 290 40.97 30.25 -8.17
C ASP A 290 41.85 30.25 -9.42
N GLU A 291 42.05 29.11 -10.07
CA GLU A 291 42.84 29.02 -11.30
C GLU A 291 41.97 29.09 -12.55
N SER A 292 40.64 29.11 -12.39
CA SER A 292 39.69 28.90 -13.47
C SER A 292 39.13 30.21 -14.01
N ARG A 293 39.39 30.46 -15.28
CA ARG A 293 38.87 31.61 -16.03
C ARG A 293 37.37 31.50 -16.29
N PHE A 294 36.87 30.28 -16.48
CA PHE A 294 35.46 29.98 -16.71
C PHE A 294 34.87 29.24 -15.51
N VAL A 295 33.77 29.76 -14.94
CA VAL A 295 33.02 29.09 -13.89
C VAL A 295 31.63 28.72 -14.41
N ILE A 296 31.29 27.44 -14.34
CA ILE A 296 30.01 26.89 -14.77
C ILE A 296 29.20 26.53 -13.53
N LEU A 297 28.04 27.16 -13.36
CA LEU A 297 27.13 26.90 -12.26
C LEU A 297 25.90 26.16 -12.75
N VAL A 298 25.56 25.06 -12.08
CA VAL A 298 24.50 24.15 -12.52
C VAL A 298 23.41 23.98 -11.47
N GLY A 299 22.17 24.25 -11.85
CA GLY A 299 20.95 23.87 -11.14
C GLY A 299 20.24 22.73 -11.88
N SER A 300 20.14 21.55 -11.25
CA SER A 300 19.48 20.39 -11.84
C SER A 300 18.85 19.50 -10.78
N GLU A 301 17.63 19.05 -11.02
CA GLU A 301 16.94 18.06 -10.17
C GLU A 301 17.34 16.63 -10.55
N ASN A 302 17.19 16.32 -11.84
CA ASN A 302 17.30 14.96 -12.37
C ASN A 302 18.60 14.71 -13.14
N GLY A 303 19.49 15.71 -13.18
CA GLY A 303 20.82 15.58 -13.75
C GLY A 303 20.91 15.70 -15.27
N SER A 304 19.81 15.99 -15.96
CA SER A 304 19.83 16.29 -17.39
C SER A 304 20.66 17.55 -17.68
N THR A 305 20.47 18.61 -16.91
CA THR A 305 21.22 19.87 -17.03
C THR A 305 22.73 19.67 -16.83
N PHE A 306 23.11 18.79 -15.90
CA PHE A 306 24.52 18.47 -15.66
C PHE A 306 25.20 17.89 -16.90
N ARG A 307 24.50 17.13 -17.74
CA ARG A 307 25.08 16.59 -18.98
C ARG A 307 25.42 17.68 -19.99
N PHE A 308 24.56 18.67 -20.14
CA PHE A 308 24.82 19.81 -21.03
C PHE A 308 25.98 20.67 -20.50
N ALA A 309 25.99 20.94 -19.19
CA ALA A 309 27.06 21.69 -18.55
C ALA A 309 28.41 20.96 -18.65
N ASP A 310 28.43 19.65 -18.43
CA ASP A 310 29.64 18.83 -18.57
C ASP A 310 30.15 18.81 -20.02
N ALA A 311 29.27 18.72 -21.02
CA ALA A 311 29.69 18.80 -22.42
C ALA A 311 30.42 20.12 -22.74
N ILE A 312 29.92 21.26 -22.25
CA ILE A 312 30.59 22.56 -22.40
C ILE A 312 31.90 22.60 -21.60
N HIS A 313 31.88 22.11 -20.35
CA HIS A 313 33.06 22.02 -19.50
C HIS A 313 34.19 21.25 -20.18
N GLN A 314 33.90 20.07 -20.74
CA GLN A 314 34.88 19.27 -21.46
C GLN A 314 35.40 19.95 -22.73
N GLN A 315 34.55 20.68 -23.47
CA GLN A 315 34.99 21.43 -24.64
C GLN A 315 35.93 22.59 -24.28
N LEU A 316 35.65 23.32 -23.18
CA LEU A 316 36.55 24.37 -22.69
C LEU A 316 37.91 23.80 -22.30
N LEU A 317 37.93 22.68 -21.56
CA LEU A 317 39.16 22.00 -21.19
C LEU A 317 39.96 21.50 -22.41
N LYS A 318 39.28 20.96 -23.43
CA LYS A 318 39.91 20.52 -24.69
C LYS A 318 40.55 21.68 -25.46
N ASN A 319 39.95 22.87 -25.41
CA ASN A 319 40.48 24.08 -26.03
C ASN A 319 41.53 24.80 -25.16
N GLY A 320 42.09 24.11 -24.15
CA GLY A 320 43.13 24.65 -23.27
C GLY A 320 42.64 25.70 -22.28
N GLN A 321 41.32 25.96 -22.17
CA GLN A 321 40.78 26.91 -21.22
C GLN A 321 40.61 26.27 -19.83
N LYS A 322 41.01 26.98 -18.78
CA LYS A 322 40.79 26.55 -17.39
C LYS A 322 39.34 26.82 -17.00
N SER A 323 38.59 25.75 -16.77
CA SER A 323 37.19 25.83 -16.34
C SER A 323 36.94 25.04 -15.06
N PHE A 324 35.97 25.51 -14.29
CA PHE A 324 35.52 24.92 -13.04
C PHE A 324 33.99 24.83 -13.05
N MET A 325 33.43 23.68 -12.69
CA MET A 325 32.00 23.45 -12.59
C MET A 325 31.59 23.30 -11.12
N ALA A 326 30.45 23.87 -10.74
CA ALA A 326 29.89 23.78 -9.39
C ALA A 326 28.36 23.84 -9.41
N GLU A 327 27.73 23.48 -8.29
CA GLU A 327 26.30 23.66 -8.10
C GLU A 327 25.96 25.13 -7.85
N LEU A 328 24.74 25.56 -8.20
CA LEU A 328 24.28 26.93 -7.96
C LEU A 328 24.26 27.30 -6.47
N ASN A 329 23.98 26.34 -5.57
CA ASN A 329 24.05 26.54 -4.12
C ASN A 329 25.47 26.68 -3.57
N SER A 330 26.49 26.35 -4.37
CA SER A 330 27.91 26.56 -4.02
C SER A 330 28.45 27.88 -4.56
N TYR A 331 27.56 28.78 -5.00
CA TYR A 331 27.94 30.11 -5.46
C TYR A 331 28.70 30.88 -4.39
N ASN A 332 29.85 31.43 -4.78
CA ASN A 332 30.68 32.31 -3.97
C ASN A 332 31.30 33.41 -4.85
N VAL A 333 32.09 34.29 -4.27
CA VAL A 333 32.94 35.22 -5.03
C VAL A 333 33.99 34.42 -5.79
N PHE A 334 34.20 34.75 -7.06
CA PHE A 334 35.15 34.06 -7.94
C PHE A 334 36.13 35.09 -8.52
N ASP A 335 37.21 35.38 -7.79
CA ASP A 335 38.10 36.53 -8.07
C ASP A 335 38.80 36.47 -9.44
N ASN A 336 39.11 35.25 -9.90
CA ASN A 336 39.82 34.97 -11.14
C ASN A 336 38.91 34.51 -12.29
N ALA A 337 37.59 34.45 -12.06
CA ALA A 337 36.63 34.11 -13.10
C ALA A 337 36.36 35.33 -14.00
N GLU A 338 36.63 35.18 -15.30
CA GLU A 338 36.23 36.17 -16.32
C GLU A 338 34.81 35.91 -16.84
N HIS A 339 34.38 34.64 -16.83
CA HIS A 339 33.10 34.22 -17.36
C HIS A 339 32.38 33.29 -16.38
N ILE A 340 31.15 33.66 -16.01
CA ILE A 340 30.24 32.81 -15.24
C ILE A 340 29.10 32.36 -16.15
N ILE A 341 28.98 31.05 -16.36
CA ILE A 341 27.96 30.44 -17.21
C ILE A 341 26.98 29.71 -16.28
N VAL A 342 25.69 30.01 -16.41
CA VAL A 342 24.65 29.41 -15.57
C VAL A 342 23.77 28.50 -16.39
N PHE A 343 23.67 27.24 -15.96
CA PHE A 343 22.69 26.29 -16.47
C PHE A 343 21.69 25.97 -15.37
N ALA A 344 20.41 26.31 -15.56
CA ALA A 344 19.37 26.02 -14.58
C ALA A 344 18.20 25.29 -15.25
N ALA A 345 17.83 24.15 -14.68
CA ALA A 345 16.49 23.59 -14.88
C ALA A 345 15.48 24.28 -13.96
N THR A 346 14.21 24.00 -14.18
CA THR A 346 13.11 24.38 -13.31
C THR A 346 12.46 23.12 -12.73
N TYR A 347 11.95 23.18 -11.52
CA TYR A 347 11.23 22.08 -10.86
C TYR A 347 9.75 22.41 -10.67
N GLY A 348 8.88 21.40 -10.74
CA GLY A 348 7.45 21.56 -10.50
C GLY A 348 6.81 22.63 -11.39
N LEU A 349 6.28 23.68 -10.76
CA LEU A 349 5.63 24.82 -11.41
C LEU A 349 6.58 26.02 -11.60
N GLY A 350 7.82 25.76 -12.03
CA GLY A 350 8.81 26.80 -12.29
C GLY A 350 9.68 27.18 -11.08
N ASP A 351 9.76 26.33 -10.06
CA ASP A 351 10.64 26.57 -8.91
C ASP A 351 12.10 26.27 -9.23
N ALA A 352 13.01 26.78 -8.39
CA ALA A 352 14.42 26.43 -8.48
C ALA A 352 14.66 24.97 -8.07
N PRO A 353 15.57 24.26 -8.76
CA PRO A 353 16.07 22.97 -8.32
C PRO A 353 16.62 23.00 -6.90
N THR A 354 16.62 21.85 -6.24
CA THR A 354 17.08 21.65 -4.87
C THR A 354 18.51 22.16 -4.69
N ASN A 355 19.38 21.94 -5.68
CA ASN A 355 20.76 22.42 -5.70
C ASN A 355 20.95 23.87 -6.18
N ALA A 356 19.85 24.62 -6.35
CA ALA A 356 19.82 26.03 -6.74
C ALA A 356 18.93 26.91 -5.84
N SER A 357 18.25 26.32 -4.85
CA SER A 357 17.30 27.00 -3.97
C SER A 357 17.87 28.20 -3.18
N LYS A 358 19.18 28.18 -2.89
CA LYS A 358 19.87 29.24 -2.12
C LYS A 358 20.52 30.30 -3.02
N PHE A 359 20.59 30.06 -4.32
CA PHE A 359 21.39 30.87 -5.26
C PHE A 359 21.03 32.36 -5.22
N ILE A 360 19.74 32.70 -5.24
CA ILE A 360 19.30 34.11 -5.23
C ILE A 360 19.75 34.83 -3.95
N ASN A 361 19.75 34.16 -2.81
CA ASN A 361 20.22 34.72 -1.55
C ASN A 361 21.74 34.86 -1.53
N LEU A 362 22.46 33.86 -2.05
CA LEU A 362 23.92 33.89 -2.15
C LEU A 362 24.40 34.98 -3.12
N LEU A 363 23.71 35.17 -4.25
CA LEU A 363 24.00 36.21 -5.22
C LEU A 363 23.87 37.62 -4.63
N LYS A 364 22.87 37.84 -3.76
CA LYS A 364 22.71 39.10 -3.03
C LYS A 364 23.79 39.31 -1.98
N LYS A 365 24.22 38.24 -1.31
CA LYS A 365 25.23 38.28 -0.23
C LYS A 365 26.65 38.45 -0.76
N TYR A 366 26.98 37.83 -1.90
CA TYR A 366 28.31 37.79 -2.48
C TYR A 366 28.32 38.38 -3.91
N PRO A 367 28.20 39.72 -4.06
CA PRO A 367 28.30 40.37 -5.36
C PRO A 367 29.73 40.24 -5.91
N GLN A 368 29.86 40.01 -7.22
CA GLN A 368 31.17 39.97 -7.88
C GLN A 368 31.71 41.40 -8.07
N PHE A 369 32.96 41.66 -7.67
CA PHE A 369 33.52 43.03 -7.58
C PHE A 369 34.31 43.50 -8.81
N ARG A 370 34.42 42.71 -9.90
CA ARG A 370 35.08 43.20 -11.13
C ARG A 370 34.21 44.23 -11.88
N LYS A 371 34.73 45.45 -11.97
CA LYS A 371 34.04 46.68 -12.42
C LYS A 371 33.87 46.82 -13.94
N ASN A 372 34.47 45.95 -14.75
CA ASN A 372 34.35 45.99 -16.20
C ASN A 372 33.63 44.72 -16.69
N SER A 373 32.34 44.86 -17.04
CA SER A 373 31.43 43.84 -17.58
C SER A 373 30.49 43.12 -16.57
N CYS A 374 29.57 43.85 -15.88
CA CYS A 374 28.34 43.35 -15.20
C CYS A 374 27.04 44.22 -15.41
N ARG A 375 26.07 43.79 -16.26
CA ARG A 375 24.68 44.19 -16.67
C ARG A 375 23.90 43.09 -17.43
N GLY A 376 22.74 42.61 -16.99
CA GLY A 376 22.03 41.51 -17.69
C GLY A 376 20.86 40.96 -16.87
N ARG A 377 19.81 40.56 -17.60
CA ARG A 377 18.42 40.42 -17.16
C ARG A 377 18.03 38.93 -17.13
N PHE A 378 17.52 38.46 -15.99
CA PHE A 378 16.97 37.11 -15.82
C PHE A 378 15.56 37.05 -16.38
N ASN A 379 15.33 36.28 -17.44
CA ASN A 379 14.00 35.80 -17.80
C ASN A 379 14.02 34.27 -17.76
N TRP A 380 13.16 33.71 -16.91
CA TRP A 380 12.95 32.28 -16.77
C TRP A 380 12.04 31.82 -17.89
N TRP A 381 12.51 31.03 -18.87
CA TRP A 381 11.74 29.98 -19.56
C TRP A 381 12.69 29.14 -20.44
N GLN A 382 12.58 27.81 -20.31
CA GLN A 382 13.07 26.68 -21.14
C GLN A 382 14.33 26.86 -22.02
N CYS A 383 15.36 26.04 -21.72
CA CYS A 383 16.50 25.71 -22.60
C CYS A 383 17.06 26.90 -23.41
N THR A 384 17.77 27.79 -22.75
CA THR A 384 18.59 28.77 -23.47
C THR A 384 19.98 28.82 -22.86
N GLN A 385 21.00 28.64 -23.70
CA GLN A 385 22.38 28.93 -23.35
C GLN A 385 22.46 30.39 -22.87
N LEU A 386 22.79 30.59 -21.60
CA LEU A 386 23.01 31.92 -21.03
C LEU A 386 24.51 32.18 -20.94
N LEU A 387 25.07 32.80 -21.98
CA LEU A 387 26.31 33.56 -21.86
C LEU A 387 25.96 34.84 -21.07
N CYS A 388 26.30 34.83 -19.78
CA CYS A 388 26.00 35.94 -18.89
C CYS A 388 26.92 37.12 -19.22
N ARG A 389 26.55 37.92 -20.21
CA ARG A 389 26.89 39.34 -20.20
C ARG A 389 25.84 40.06 -19.38
N ASN A 390 25.97 39.87 -18.07
CA ASN A 390 26.33 40.91 -17.09
C ASN A 390 25.24 41.06 -15.90
N CYS A 391 25.45 41.59 -14.66
CA CYS A 391 24.49 41.55 -13.52
C CYS A 391 23.68 42.83 -13.15
N ARG A 392 22.33 42.79 -13.13
CA ARG A 392 21.45 43.51 -12.15
C ARG A 392 20.08 42.83 -12.08
N CYS A 393 19.73 42.26 -10.93
CA CYS A 393 18.42 41.64 -10.68
C CYS A 393 17.39 42.73 -10.34
N ASN A 394 16.44 42.99 -11.25
CA ASN A 394 15.25 43.76 -10.92
C ASN A 394 14.04 42.82 -10.91
N LYS A 395 13.23 42.91 -9.86
CA LYS A 395 12.05 42.07 -9.64
C LYS A 395 10.97 42.50 -10.65
N GLN A 396 10.74 41.70 -11.69
CA GLN A 396 9.52 41.82 -12.51
C GLN A 396 8.57 40.67 -12.18
N ARG A 397 7.28 41.02 -12.16
CA ARG A 397 6.13 40.32 -11.55
C ARG A 397 5.94 38.89 -12.01
#